data_AF-A0A4D6XJP5-F1
#
_entry.id   AF-A0A4D6XJP5-F1
#
_cell.length_a   1.000
_cell.length_b   1.000
_cell.length_c   1.000
_cell.angle_alpha   90.00
_cell.angle_beta   90.00
_cell.angle_gamma   90.00
#
_symmetry.space_group_name_H-M   'P 1'
#
loop_
_entity.id
_entity.type
_entity.pdbx_description
1 polymer ?
#
loop_
_entity_poly.entity_id
_entity_poly.type
_entity_poly.pdbx_seq_one_letter_code
_entity_poly.pdbx_strand_id
1 'polypeptide(L)'
;MTPFPKHSGLVRASRYVAAIAAGLYRPERGYLPTPSAPTATVTFVRFDGEIYALTAKHVVIELNKWMEKSCPLSGQYFCPVNQGVILHGPFISPPALFPQRDPDVALLKVTEKHLSRLGKEAFEILPETKETKMPWPPTHGRAYGFPTVDKNAVIDALGERLAMPSVEVVAECISTGSDSDQIQFHSELSEPVERGSLSGLSGGAVFWSTDEQYGLAGIVKEAFDVNPKEGEESFYTSPKVNFVCQRIDYPTMARWVDHYNLHWQSERNKLNHKAREQNEREIQARLDHGRPVLGNDGVLEGD
;
A
#
# COMPACT_ATOMS: atom_id res chain seq x y z
N MET A 1 -24.21 17.51 4.54
CA MET A 1 -22.82 17.24 4.11
C MET A 1 -22.32 18.47 3.37
N THR A 2 -21.23 19.07 3.83
CA THR A 2 -20.59 20.16 3.08
C THR A 2 -19.93 19.55 1.85
N PRO A 3 -20.07 20.11 0.63
CA PRO A 3 -19.42 19.53 -0.53
C PRO A 3 -17.89 19.61 -0.40
N PHE A 4 -17.21 18.52 -0.71
CA PHE A 4 -15.76 18.48 -0.83
C PHE A 4 -15.28 19.44 -1.93
N PRO A 5 -14.42 20.44 -1.64
CA PRO A 5 -13.85 21.32 -2.66
C PRO A 5 -13.00 20.51 -3.64
N LYS A 6 -13.48 20.34 -4.89
CA LYS A 6 -12.80 19.49 -5.88
C LYS A 6 -11.79 20.29 -6.69
N HIS A 7 -10.56 20.38 -6.21
CA HIS A 7 -9.45 20.86 -7.03
C HIS A 7 -9.27 19.94 -8.26
N SER A 8 -9.16 20.51 -9.45
CA SER A 8 -9.11 19.78 -10.74
C SER A 8 -7.96 18.77 -10.81
N GLY A 9 -6.84 19.06 -10.14
CA GLY A 9 -5.68 18.16 -10.02
C GLY A 9 -6.00 16.81 -9.36
N LEU A 10 -7.05 16.73 -8.54
CA LEU A 10 -7.44 15.49 -7.87
C LEU A 10 -8.29 14.56 -8.74
N VAL A 11 -8.80 15.00 -9.89
CA VAL A 11 -9.61 14.15 -10.79
C VAL A 11 -8.85 12.89 -11.23
N ARG A 12 -7.52 12.94 -11.25
CA ARG A 12 -6.65 11.84 -11.66
C ARG A 12 -5.77 11.30 -10.53
N ALA A 13 -6.10 11.56 -9.27
CA ALA A 13 -5.24 11.19 -8.14
C ALA A 13 -5.02 9.66 -7.99
N SER A 14 -5.87 8.82 -8.58
CA SER A 14 -5.62 7.37 -8.70
C SER A 14 -4.34 6.99 -9.48
N ARG A 15 -3.73 7.95 -10.20
CA ARG A 15 -2.41 7.78 -10.84
C ARG A 15 -1.26 7.66 -9.85
N TYR A 16 -1.45 8.10 -8.61
CA TYR A 16 -0.44 8.05 -7.55
C TYR A 16 -0.47 6.76 -6.73
N VAL A 17 -1.46 5.89 -6.95
CA VAL A 17 -1.63 4.66 -6.18
C VAL A 17 -1.62 3.43 -7.09
N ALA A 18 -1.13 2.30 -6.56
CA ALA A 18 -1.25 0.99 -7.19
C ALA A 18 -1.61 -0.08 -6.16
N ALA A 19 -2.06 -1.24 -6.64
CA ALA A 19 -2.15 -2.44 -5.82
C ALA A 19 -0.77 -3.11 -5.72
N ILE A 20 -0.50 -3.75 -4.59
CA ILE A 20 0.66 -4.63 -4.35
C ILE A 20 0.20 -5.97 -3.78
N ALA A 21 0.95 -7.02 -4.09
CA ALA A 21 0.80 -8.38 -3.58
C ALA A 21 2.17 -8.95 -3.21
N ALA A 22 2.17 -10.08 -2.51
CA ALA A 22 3.37 -10.89 -2.33
C ALA A 22 3.92 -11.36 -3.70
N GLY A 23 5.22 -11.18 -3.94
CA GLY A 23 5.91 -11.59 -5.17
C GLY A 23 6.19 -13.09 -5.19
N LEU A 24 5.13 -13.89 -5.38
CA LEU A 24 5.20 -15.35 -5.42
C LEU A 24 5.16 -15.85 -6.86
N TYR A 25 6.23 -16.49 -7.31
CA TYR A 25 6.24 -17.15 -8.61
C TYR A 25 5.49 -18.49 -8.54
N ARG A 26 4.61 -18.71 -9.51
CA ARG A 26 3.84 -19.94 -9.71
C ARG A 26 4.03 -20.42 -11.14
N PRO A 27 4.41 -21.69 -11.40
CA PRO A 27 4.67 -22.18 -12.75
C PRO A 27 3.56 -21.90 -13.75
N GLU A 28 2.30 -21.96 -13.32
CA GLU A 28 1.11 -21.82 -14.17
C GLU A 28 0.69 -20.37 -14.45
N ARG A 29 1.11 -19.41 -13.62
CA ARG A 29 0.61 -18.01 -13.64
C ARG A 29 1.72 -16.96 -13.50
N GLY A 30 2.98 -17.36 -13.42
CA GLY A 30 4.09 -16.48 -13.07
C GLY A 30 3.87 -15.83 -11.70
N TYR A 31 4.06 -14.51 -11.62
CA TYR A 31 3.86 -13.74 -10.39
C TYR A 31 2.41 -13.29 -10.15
N LEU A 32 1.47 -13.64 -11.02
CA LEU A 32 0.09 -13.16 -10.92
C LEU A 32 -0.62 -13.79 -9.71
N PRO A 33 -1.02 -12.99 -8.69
CA PRO A 33 -1.74 -13.50 -7.54
C PRO A 33 -3.11 -14.07 -7.94
N THR A 34 -3.58 -15.05 -7.17
CA THR A 34 -4.99 -15.48 -7.23
C THR A 34 -5.90 -14.40 -6.63
N PRO A 35 -7.18 -14.32 -7.02
CA PRO A 35 -8.13 -13.37 -6.43
C PRO A 35 -8.21 -13.44 -4.90
N SER A 36 -8.05 -14.64 -4.33
CA SER A 36 -8.02 -14.87 -2.88
C SER A 36 -6.71 -14.49 -2.18
N ALA A 37 -5.61 -14.26 -2.91
CA ALA A 37 -4.32 -13.95 -2.30
C ALA A 37 -4.34 -12.54 -1.72
N PRO A 38 -3.76 -12.27 -0.54
CA PRO A 38 -3.75 -10.93 0.05
C PRO A 38 -3.15 -9.86 -0.88
N THR A 39 -3.74 -8.67 -0.86
CA THR A 39 -3.28 -7.50 -1.58
C THR A 39 -3.43 -6.26 -0.72
N ALA A 40 -2.74 -5.20 -1.08
CA ALA A 40 -2.90 -3.91 -0.44
C ALA A 40 -2.65 -2.77 -1.42
N THR A 41 -2.79 -1.54 -0.93
CA THR A 41 -2.48 -0.34 -1.69
C THR A 41 -1.07 0.14 -1.40
N VAL A 42 -0.42 0.70 -2.41
CA VAL A 42 0.81 1.47 -2.29
C VAL A 42 0.62 2.84 -2.92
N THR A 43 1.17 3.87 -2.30
CA THR A 43 1.18 5.26 -2.76
C THR A 43 2.58 5.66 -3.19
N PHE A 44 2.75 6.24 -4.38
CA PHE A 44 4.03 6.73 -4.86
C PHE A 44 4.19 8.22 -4.57
N VAL A 45 5.29 8.59 -3.93
CA VAL A 45 5.63 9.98 -3.64
C VAL A 45 7.04 10.30 -4.13
N ARG A 46 7.25 11.55 -4.52
CA ARG A 46 8.56 12.12 -4.84
C ARG A 46 9.00 13.03 -3.71
N PHE A 47 10.22 12.82 -3.24
CA PHE A 47 10.82 13.60 -2.17
C PHE A 47 12.32 13.77 -2.47
N ASP A 48 12.79 15.01 -2.53
CA ASP A 48 14.17 15.38 -2.87
C ASP A 48 14.71 14.67 -4.12
N GLY A 49 13.89 14.67 -5.19
CA GLY A 49 14.21 14.06 -6.49
C GLY A 49 14.04 12.55 -6.56
N GLU A 50 13.99 11.86 -5.41
CA GLU A 50 13.87 10.41 -5.30
C GLU A 50 12.40 9.97 -5.17
N ILE A 51 12.12 8.71 -5.50
CA ILE A 51 10.76 8.16 -5.51
C ILE A 51 10.63 7.07 -4.46
N TYR A 52 9.58 7.16 -3.66
CA TYR A 52 9.26 6.20 -2.62
C TYR A 52 7.86 5.64 -2.82
N ALA A 53 7.75 4.33 -2.68
CA ALA A 53 6.51 3.60 -2.51
C ALA A 53 6.20 3.53 -1.00
N LEU A 54 5.07 4.10 -0.59
CA LEU A 54 4.57 4.13 0.78
C LEU A 54 3.38 3.20 0.89
N THR A 55 3.34 2.39 1.94
CA THR A 55 2.17 1.57 2.28
C THR A 55 2.04 1.50 3.80
N ALA A 56 0.99 0.85 4.30
CA ALA A 56 0.84 0.63 5.74
C ALA A 56 1.84 -0.42 6.25
N LYS A 57 2.37 -0.23 7.47
CA LYS A 57 3.35 -1.15 8.06
C LYS A 57 2.73 -2.53 8.33
N HIS A 58 1.50 -2.57 8.86
CA HIS A 58 0.82 -3.84 9.13
C HIS A 58 0.60 -4.68 7.85
N VAL A 59 0.32 -4.03 6.71
CA VAL A 59 0.20 -4.69 5.40
C VAL A 59 1.50 -5.39 5.01
N VAL A 60 2.64 -4.72 5.17
CA VAL A 60 3.95 -5.31 4.85
C VAL A 60 4.21 -6.53 5.73
N ILE A 61 3.88 -6.44 7.02
CA ILE A 61 3.98 -7.57 7.95
C ILE A 61 3.12 -8.74 7.48
N GLU A 62 1.88 -8.50 7.07
CA GLU A 62 0.96 -9.54 6.58
C GLU A 62 1.45 -10.18 5.27
N LEU A 63 1.90 -9.38 4.30
CA LEU A 63 2.44 -9.88 3.04
C LEU A 63 3.73 -10.68 3.26
N ASN A 64 4.61 -10.26 4.17
CA ASN A 64 5.80 -11.01 4.54
C ASN A 64 5.46 -12.35 5.20
N LYS A 65 4.52 -12.36 6.16
CA LYS A 65 4.01 -13.61 6.77
C LYS A 65 3.40 -14.55 5.72
N TRP A 66 2.71 -13.99 4.72
CA TRP A 66 2.15 -14.78 3.62
C TRP A 66 3.24 -15.38 2.73
N MET A 67 4.29 -14.61 2.42
CA MET A 67 5.46 -15.10 1.68
C MET A 67 6.19 -16.21 2.43
N GLU A 68 6.49 -16.02 3.72
CA GLU A 68 7.15 -16.99 4.59
C GLU A 68 6.47 -18.37 4.59
N LYS A 69 5.14 -18.39 4.51
CA LYS A 69 4.36 -19.64 4.45
C LYS A 69 4.38 -20.32 3.08
N SER A 70 4.62 -19.56 2.01
CA SER A 70 4.35 -20.00 0.64
C SER A 70 5.62 -20.27 -0.18
N CYS A 71 6.74 -19.60 0.12
CA CYS A 71 8.01 -19.77 -0.59
C CYS A 71 9.19 -19.21 0.23
N PRO A 72 10.45 -19.36 -0.24
CA PRO A 72 11.59 -18.60 0.26
C PRO A 72 11.30 -17.10 0.30
N LEU A 73 11.53 -16.47 1.46
CA LEU A 73 11.43 -15.02 1.65
C LEU A 73 12.28 -14.27 0.59
N SER A 74 11.63 -13.78 -0.46
CA SER A 74 12.30 -13.02 -1.52
C SER A 74 12.32 -11.52 -1.24
N GLY A 75 11.42 -11.06 -0.36
CA GLY A 75 11.08 -9.65 -0.15
C GLY A 75 10.70 -8.94 -1.45
N GLN A 76 10.12 -9.68 -2.40
CA GLN A 76 9.60 -9.14 -3.65
C GLN A 76 8.12 -8.86 -3.49
N TYR A 77 7.69 -7.72 -4.02
CA TYR A 77 6.28 -7.32 -4.05
C TYR A 77 5.87 -7.16 -5.50
N PHE A 78 4.75 -7.75 -5.88
CA PHE A 78 4.25 -7.69 -7.25
C PHE A 78 3.11 -6.68 -7.35
N CYS A 79 3.24 -5.72 -8.27
CA CYS A 79 2.16 -4.82 -8.64
C CYS A 79 1.39 -5.44 -9.82
N PRO A 80 0.14 -5.91 -9.65
CA PRO A 80 -0.59 -6.65 -10.68
C PRO A 80 -1.22 -5.78 -11.79
N VAL A 81 -0.78 -4.52 -11.94
CA VAL A 81 -1.29 -3.60 -12.96
C VAL A 81 -0.46 -3.74 -14.25
N ASN A 82 -1.13 -3.77 -15.41
CA ASN A 82 -0.52 -4.01 -16.74
C ASN A 82 0.27 -5.34 -16.80
N GLN A 83 1.42 -5.37 -17.48
CA GLN A 83 2.35 -6.52 -17.56
C GLN A 83 3.01 -6.88 -16.22
N GLY A 84 2.66 -6.18 -15.13
CA GLY A 84 3.20 -6.40 -13.81
C GLY A 84 4.60 -5.80 -13.60
N VAL A 85 4.85 -5.36 -12.37
CA VAL A 85 6.17 -4.87 -11.93
C VAL A 85 6.52 -5.50 -10.59
N ILE A 86 7.76 -5.96 -10.46
CA ILE A 86 8.30 -6.42 -9.19
C ILE A 86 9.02 -5.26 -8.52
N LEU A 87 8.64 -4.97 -7.27
CA LEU A 87 9.33 -4.07 -6.37
C LEU A 87 10.21 -4.90 -5.44
N HIS A 88 11.50 -4.62 -5.40
CA HIS A 88 12.45 -5.34 -4.58
C HIS A 88 12.62 -4.64 -3.23
N GLY A 89 12.11 -5.26 -2.16
CA GLY A 89 12.21 -4.76 -0.80
C GLY A 89 13.64 -4.71 -0.25
N PRO A 90 13.80 -4.41 1.04
CA PRO A 90 12.75 -4.40 2.07
C PRO A 90 11.87 -3.14 2.07
N PHE A 91 10.63 -3.24 2.52
CA PHE A 91 9.95 -2.05 3.04
C PHE A 91 10.49 -1.76 4.44
N ILE A 92 10.81 -0.50 4.74
CA ILE A 92 11.35 -0.07 6.04
C ILE A 92 10.38 0.88 6.70
N SER A 93 10.01 0.59 7.93
CA SER A 93 9.18 1.47 8.74
C SER A 93 10.03 2.44 9.53
N PRO A 94 9.69 3.74 9.54
CA PRO A 94 10.34 4.71 10.41
C PRO A 94 10.05 4.39 11.89
N PRO A 95 10.89 4.87 12.82
CA PRO A 95 10.72 4.61 14.24
C PRO A 95 9.62 5.50 14.83
N ALA A 96 9.09 5.08 15.98
CA ALA A 96 8.30 5.94 16.84
C ALA A 96 9.11 7.16 17.30
N LEU A 97 8.47 8.33 17.34
CA LEU A 97 9.07 9.56 17.86
C LEU A 97 8.29 9.98 19.10
N PHE A 98 8.83 9.73 20.30
CA PHE A 98 8.16 10.11 21.54
C PHE A 98 7.78 11.61 21.53
N PRO A 99 6.55 12.00 21.90
CA PRO A 99 5.47 11.16 22.49
C PRO A 99 4.52 10.50 21.47
N GLN A 100 4.80 10.60 20.17
CA GLN A 100 3.99 10.05 19.10
C GLN A 100 4.05 8.51 19.07
N ARG A 101 2.99 7.92 18.51
CA ARG A 101 2.89 6.47 18.33
C ARG A 101 3.86 6.00 17.24
N ASP A 102 4.06 4.70 17.18
CA ASP A 102 4.79 4.04 16.09
C ASP A 102 4.04 4.25 14.77
N PRO A 103 4.65 4.90 13.76
CA PRO A 103 3.98 5.17 12.50
C PRO A 103 3.61 3.87 11.80
N ASP A 104 2.35 3.75 11.39
CA ASP A 104 1.88 2.59 10.63
C ASP A 104 2.12 2.81 9.12
N VAL A 105 3.37 3.10 8.77
CA VAL A 105 3.84 3.31 7.40
C VAL A 105 5.14 2.55 7.17
N ALA A 106 5.34 2.11 5.94
CA ALA A 106 6.61 1.57 5.48
C ALA A 106 6.97 2.13 4.10
N LEU A 107 8.26 2.36 3.87
CA LEU A 107 8.80 2.99 2.68
C LEU A 107 9.68 2.01 1.90
N LEU A 108 9.61 2.10 0.57
CA LEU A 108 10.51 1.42 -0.35
C LEU A 108 10.92 2.39 -1.47
N LYS A 109 12.22 2.61 -1.66
CA LYS A 109 12.73 3.38 -2.80
C LYS A 109 12.44 2.65 -4.10
N VAL A 110 11.92 3.37 -5.09
CA VAL A 110 11.60 2.87 -6.42
C VAL A 110 12.19 3.79 -7.49
N THR A 111 12.13 3.38 -8.75
CA THR A 111 12.70 4.12 -9.88
C THR A 111 11.61 4.62 -10.82
N GLU A 112 11.93 5.63 -11.62
CA GLU A 112 11.03 6.13 -12.68
C GLU A 112 10.61 5.02 -13.65
N LYS A 113 11.50 4.04 -13.90
CA LYS A 113 11.22 2.86 -14.72
C LYS A 113 10.08 2.01 -14.13
N HIS A 114 10.00 1.88 -12.80
CA HIS A 114 8.88 1.16 -12.17
C HIS A 114 7.56 1.88 -12.42
N LEU A 115 7.52 3.20 -12.20
CA LEU A 115 6.32 4.01 -12.38
C LEU A 115 5.85 4.04 -13.83
N SER A 116 6.78 4.25 -14.77
CA SER A 116 6.49 4.26 -16.20
C SER A 116 5.86 2.94 -16.68
N ARG A 117 6.37 1.79 -16.20
CA ARG A 117 5.79 0.47 -16.52
C ARG A 117 4.41 0.25 -15.91
N LEU A 118 4.14 0.85 -14.75
CA LEU A 118 2.82 0.81 -14.11
C LEU A 118 1.83 1.80 -14.72
N GLY A 119 2.29 2.76 -15.53
CA GLY A 119 1.48 3.89 -15.96
C GLY A 119 1.06 4.77 -14.77
N LYS A 120 1.96 4.93 -13.79
CA LYS A 120 1.74 5.67 -12.54
C LYS A 120 2.68 6.86 -12.44
N GLU A 121 2.33 7.79 -11.57
CA GLU A 121 3.12 8.98 -11.26
C GLU A 121 3.42 9.01 -9.76
N ALA A 122 4.36 9.84 -9.35
CA ALA A 122 4.64 10.12 -7.94
C ALA A 122 4.06 11.48 -7.55
N PHE A 123 3.39 11.57 -6.40
CA PHE A 123 2.97 12.85 -5.85
C PHE A 123 4.17 13.55 -5.20
N GLU A 124 4.43 14.80 -5.56
CA GLU A 124 5.59 15.54 -5.05
C GLU A 124 5.30 16.15 -3.67
N ILE A 125 6.13 15.81 -2.68
CA ILE A 125 6.07 16.40 -1.34
C ILE A 125 7.06 17.56 -1.31
N LEU A 126 6.51 18.78 -1.31
CA LEU A 126 7.29 20.02 -1.33
C LEU A 126 7.41 20.63 0.07
N PRO A 127 8.44 21.46 0.33
CA PRO A 127 8.54 22.25 1.54
C PRO A 127 7.26 23.05 1.80
N GLU A 128 6.94 23.28 3.07
CA GLU A 128 5.76 24.06 3.44
C GLU A 128 5.92 25.53 3.02
N THR A 129 5.00 25.98 2.19
CA THR A 129 4.81 27.35 1.72
C THR A 129 3.36 27.74 1.94
N LYS A 130 2.96 28.99 1.68
CA LYS A 130 1.55 29.37 1.73
C LYS A 130 0.70 28.55 0.76
N GLU A 131 1.31 28.07 -0.33
CA GLU A 131 0.67 27.35 -1.42
C GLU A 131 0.61 25.82 -1.22
N THR A 132 1.51 25.28 -0.40
CA THR A 132 1.63 23.82 -0.15
C THR A 132 1.18 23.42 1.24
N LYS A 133 0.96 24.39 2.14
CA LYS A 133 0.54 24.14 3.51
C LYS A 133 -0.91 23.68 3.56
N MET A 134 -1.11 22.48 4.09
CA MET A 134 -2.43 21.96 4.40
C MET A 134 -3.17 22.88 5.39
N PRO A 135 -4.41 23.30 5.11
CA PRO A 135 -5.26 23.92 6.12
C PRO A 135 -5.39 23.01 7.34
N TRP A 136 -5.19 23.56 8.54
CA TRP A 136 -5.28 22.77 9.78
C TRP A 136 -6.40 23.27 10.70
N PRO A 137 -7.38 22.43 11.05
CA PRO A 137 -7.60 21.07 10.51
C PRO A 137 -8.07 21.10 9.03
N PRO A 138 -7.84 20.04 8.24
CA PRO A 138 -8.49 19.91 6.95
C PRO A 138 -9.99 19.72 7.17
N THR A 139 -10.83 20.20 6.25
CA THR A 139 -12.29 20.02 6.36
C THR A 139 -12.72 18.62 5.95
N HIS A 140 -12.04 18.05 4.96
CA HIS A 140 -12.33 16.75 4.39
C HIS A 140 -11.06 16.06 3.90
N GLY A 141 -11.17 14.74 3.69
CA GLY A 141 -10.16 13.92 3.06
C GLY A 141 -10.77 13.14 1.90
N ARG A 142 -9.97 12.96 0.84
CA ARG A 142 -10.30 12.11 -0.31
C ARG A 142 -9.28 10.98 -0.40
N ALA A 143 -9.69 9.79 0.01
CA ALA A 143 -8.87 8.59 0.04
C ALA A 143 -8.96 7.82 -1.28
N TYR A 144 -7.83 7.26 -1.72
CA TYR A 144 -7.74 6.38 -2.89
C TYR A 144 -7.04 5.09 -2.53
N GLY A 145 -7.59 3.97 -2.97
CA GLY A 145 -6.92 2.68 -2.87
C GLY A 145 -7.54 1.60 -3.74
N PHE A 146 -7.15 0.36 -3.47
CA PHE A 146 -7.60 -0.83 -4.19
C PHE A 146 -8.14 -1.86 -3.20
N PRO A 147 -9.46 -1.90 -2.97
CA PRO A 147 -10.07 -2.88 -2.09
C PRO A 147 -9.72 -4.31 -2.49
N THR A 148 -9.50 -5.14 -1.47
CA THR A 148 -9.18 -6.56 -1.60
C THR A 148 -10.39 -7.37 -2.05
N VAL A 149 -11.61 -6.96 -1.72
CA VAL A 149 -12.80 -7.77 -2.04
C VAL A 149 -13.24 -7.64 -3.52
N ASP A 150 -12.84 -6.57 -4.20
CA ASP A 150 -13.20 -6.31 -5.60
C ASP A 150 -12.28 -6.98 -6.63
N LYS A 151 -11.41 -7.88 -6.17
CA LYS A 151 -10.43 -8.58 -7.01
C LYS A 151 -11.08 -9.65 -7.84
N ASN A 152 -10.92 -9.56 -9.16
CA ASN A 152 -11.42 -10.57 -10.08
C ASN A 152 -10.38 -10.94 -11.13
N ALA A 153 -10.27 -12.23 -11.43
CA ALA A 153 -9.49 -12.69 -12.57
C ALA A 153 -10.24 -12.33 -13.87
N VAL A 154 -9.53 -11.73 -14.82
CA VAL A 154 -10.04 -11.44 -16.16
C VAL A 154 -9.12 -12.12 -17.15
N ILE A 155 -9.72 -12.91 -18.05
CA ILE A 155 -9.02 -13.56 -19.15
C ILE A 155 -9.36 -12.77 -20.42
N ASP A 156 -8.34 -12.20 -21.05
CA ASP A 156 -8.48 -11.51 -22.33
C ASP A 156 -7.40 -11.99 -23.33
N ALA A 157 -7.31 -11.32 -24.49
CA ALA A 157 -6.36 -11.70 -25.56
C ALA A 157 -4.89 -11.64 -25.14
N LEU A 158 -4.56 -10.95 -24.03
CA LEU A 158 -3.20 -10.84 -23.49
C LEU A 158 -2.93 -11.87 -22.38
N GLY A 159 -3.89 -12.75 -22.08
CA GLY A 159 -3.80 -13.78 -21.04
C GLY A 159 -4.65 -13.46 -19.81
N GLU A 160 -4.33 -14.11 -18.69
CA GLU A 160 -4.98 -13.82 -17.41
C GLU A 160 -4.36 -12.57 -16.78
N ARG A 161 -5.20 -11.67 -16.29
CA ARG A 161 -4.82 -10.53 -15.46
C ARG A 161 -5.74 -10.41 -14.24
N LEU A 162 -5.26 -9.71 -13.22
CA LEU A 162 -6.07 -9.39 -12.05
C LEU A 162 -6.68 -8.00 -12.23
N ALA A 163 -8.01 -7.93 -12.35
CA ALA A 163 -8.72 -6.67 -12.31
C ALA A 163 -8.91 -6.22 -10.85
N MET A 164 -8.39 -5.03 -10.55
CA MET A 164 -8.54 -4.37 -9.25
C MET A 164 -8.94 -2.92 -9.52
N PRO A 165 -10.23 -2.57 -9.44
CA PRO A 165 -10.61 -1.17 -9.61
C PRO A 165 -10.08 -0.34 -8.43
N SER A 166 -9.64 0.89 -8.74
CA SER A 166 -9.38 1.85 -7.67
C SER A 166 -10.71 2.35 -7.12
N VAL A 167 -10.81 2.44 -5.81
CA VAL A 167 -11.93 3.08 -5.10
C VAL A 167 -11.47 4.42 -4.57
N GLU A 168 -12.42 5.36 -4.62
CA GLU A 168 -12.30 6.70 -4.09
C GLU A 168 -13.34 6.87 -2.98
N VAL A 169 -12.93 7.42 -1.83
CA VAL A 169 -13.82 7.70 -0.70
C VAL A 169 -13.58 9.13 -0.24
N VAL A 170 -14.67 9.86 0.03
CA VAL A 170 -14.62 11.22 0.58
C VAL A 170 -15.29 11.23 1.94
N ALA A 171 -14.65 11.88 2.92
CA ALA A 171 -15.26 12.08 4.23
C ALA A 171 -14.82 13.37 4.92
N GLU A 172 -15.68 13.91 5.76
CA GLU A 172 -15.45 15.04 6.66
C GLU A 172 -14.41 14.69 7.73
N CYS A 173 -13.53 15.63 8.06
CA CYS A 173 -12.54 15.44 9.13
C CYS A 173 -13.21 15.63 10.49
N ILE A 174 -13.09 14.64 11.37
CA ILE A 174 -13.74 14.66 12.69
C ILE A 174 -12.75 14.72 13.85
N SER A 175 -11.48 14.37 13.62
CA SER A 175 -10.46 14.45 14.66
C SER A 175 -9.08 14.71 14.08
N THR A 176 -8.44 15.73 14.63
CA THR A 176 -7.04 16.09 14.45
C THR A 176 -6.47 16.41 15.83
N GLY A 177 -6.04 15.40 16.60
CA GLY A 177 -5.33 15.69 17.83
C GLY A 177 -4.12 16.59 17.51
N SER A 178 -3.92 17.68 18.23
CA SER A 178 -2.81 18.62 17.96
C SER A 178 -1.44 17.95 18.00
N ASP A 179 -1.30 16.90 18.81
CA ASP A 179 -0.10 16.08 18.95
C ASP A 179 -0.21 14.72 18.23
N SER A 180 -1.30 14.52 17.48
CA SER A 180 -1.54 13.27 16.76
C SER A 180 -0.90 13.32 15.38
N ASP A 181 -0.16 12.26 15.10
CA ASP A 181 0.34 11.90 13.78
C ASP A 181 -0.74 11.23 12.92
N GLN A 182 -2.01 11.28 13.34
CA GLN A 182 -3.14 10.67 12.68
C GLN A 182 -4.25 11.70 12.43
N ILE A 183 -4.97 11.50 11.33
CA ILE A 183 -6.15 12.27 10.98
C ILE A 183 -7.29 11.28 10.77
N GLN A 184 -8.44 11.55 11.42
CA GLN A 184 -9.62 10.70 11.31
C GLN A 184 -10.71 11.41 10.51
N PHE A 185 -11.23 10.70 9.51
CA PHE A 185 -12.31 11.15 8.66
C PHE A 185 -13.53 10.23 8.82
N HIS A 186 -14.70 10.84 8.82
CA HIS A 186 -15.98 10.15 8.96
C HIS A 186 -17.08 10.86 8.20
N SER A 187 -17.93 10.10 7.54
CA SER A 187 -19.11 10.65 6.88
C SER A 187 -20.22 9.63 6.78
N GLU A 188 -21.45 10.11 6.92
CA GLU A 188 -22.65 9.39 6.52
C GLU A 188 -22.83 9.51 5.01
N LEU A 189 -23.25 8.42 4.38
CA LEU A 189 -23.56 8.37 2.97
C LEU A 189 -25.07 8.38 2.77
N SER A 190 -25.51 9.01 1.68
CA SER A 190 -26.91 8.93 1.24
C SER A 190 -27.27 7.56 0.71
N GLU A 191 -26.30 6.81 0.19
CA GLU A 191 -26.45 5.48 -0.41
C GLU A 191 -25.31 4.57 0.05
N PRO A 192 -25.52 3.25 0.14
CA PRO A 192 -24.44 2.31 0.44
C PRO A 192 -23.29 2.41 -0.56
N VAL A 193 -22.08 2.08 -0.12
CA VAL A 193 -20.94 1.99 -1.04
C VAL A 193 -21.24 0.88 -2.05
N GLU A 194 -21.37 1.21 -3.33
CA GLU A 194 -21.74 0.26 -4.40
C GLU A 194 -20.83 -0.97 -4.48
N ARG A 195 -19.60 -0.84 -3.99
CA ARG A 195 -18.60 -1.91 -3.97
C ARG A 195 -18.25 -2.22 -2.53
N GLY A 196 -18.51 -3.47 -2.15
CA GLY A 196 -18.40 -3.94 -0.79
C GLY A 196 -17.02 -3.66 -0.21
N SER A 197 -16.98 -3.40 1.09
CA SER A 197 -15.80 -3.30 1.94
C SER A 197 -14.67 -2.38 1.48
N LEU A 198 -14.36 -1.37 2.30
CA LEU A 198 -13.12 -0.58 2.21
C LEU A 198 -11.86 -1.37 2.63
N SER A 199 -11.99 -2.65 2.93
CA SER A 199 -10.86 -3.55 3.21
C SER A 199 -9.90 -3.58 2.03
N GLY A 200 -8.63 -3.18 2.25
CA GLY A 200 -7.60 -3.07 1.21
C GLY A 200 -7.19 -1.63 0.85
N LEU A 201 -7.88 -0.61 1.38
CA LEU A 201 -7.45 0.79 1.23
C LEU A 201 -6.17 1.11 2.02
N SER A 202 -5.78 0.30 3.01
CA SER A 202 -4.54 0.49 3.78
C SER A 202 -3.32 0.65 2.85
N GLY A 203 -2.53 1.69 3.10
CA GLY A 203 -1.43 2.14 2.23
C GLY A 203 -1.83 3.09 1.10
N GLY A 204 -3.13 3.37 0.96
CA GLY A 204 -3.67 4.34 0.01
C GLY A 204 -3.39 5.80 0.36
N ALA A 205 -3.62 6.69 -0.59
CA ALA A 205 -3.35 8.11 -0.44
C ALA A 205 -4.59 8.84 0.07
N VAL A 206 -4.45 9.73 1.05
CA VAL A 206 -5.49 10.68 1.43
C VAL A 206 -5.07 12.07 1.01
N PHE A 207 -5.88 12.72 0.17
CA PHE A 207 -5.65 14.09 -0.26
C PHE A 207 -6.59 15.07 0.44
N TRP A 208 -6.09 16.26 0.74
CA TRP A 208 -6.88 17.43 1.09
C TRP A 208 -6.98 18.36 -0.13
N SER A 209 -8.01 19.20 -0.17
CA SER A 209 -8.08 20.28 -1.15
C SER A 209 -8.93 21.46 -0.68
N THR A 210 -8.61 22.61 -1.26
CA THR A 210 -9.43 23.81 -1.34
C THR A 210 -9.82 24.05 -2.80
N ASP A 211 -10.45 25.18 -3.11
CA ASP A 211 -10.73 25.55 -4.50
C ASP A 211 -9.45 25.88 -5.29
N GLU A 212 -8.37 26.26 -4.60
CA GLU A 212 -7.13 26.75 -5.21
C GLU A 212 -5.96 25.76 -5.09
N GLN A 213 -6.00 24.87 -4.09
CA GLN A 213 -4.84 24.06 -3.70
C GLN A 213 -5.26 22.64 -3.34
N TYR A 214 -4.29 21.73 -3.41
CA TYR A 214 -4.46 20.36 -2.94
C TYR A 214 -3.11 19.79 -2.51
N GLY A 215 -3.15 18.79 -1.65
CA GLY A 215 -1.94 18.11 -1.20
C GLY A 215 -2.23 16.76 -0.59
N LEU A 216 -1.17 16.02 -0.31
CA LEU A 216 -1.25 14.75 0.40
C LEU A 216 -1.39 15.04 1.90
N ALA A 217 -2.48 14.58 2.50
CA ALA A 217 -2.73 14.66 3.94
C ALA A 217 -2.09 13.49 4.70
N GLY A 218 -2.06 12.31 4.08
CA GLY A 218 -1.56 11.11 4.73
C GLY A 218 -1.68 9.83 3.92
N ILE A 219 -1.24 8.74 4.54
CA ILE A 219 -1.38 7.37 4.03
C ILE A 219 -2.45 6.66 4.85
N VAL A 220 -3.44 6.07 4.19
CA VAL A 220 -4.52 5.33 4.85
C VAL A 220 -3.92 4.23 5.71
N LYS A 221 -4.28 4.27 7.00
CA LYS A 221 -3.92 3.29 8.00
C LYS A 221 -5.02 2.25 8.12
N GLU A 222 -6.24 2.72 8.34
CA GLU A 222 -7.43 1.91 8.55
C GLU A 222 -8.57 2.53 7.75
N ALA A 223 -9.41 1.68 7.15
CA ALA A 223 -10.63 2.12 6.48
C ALA A 223 -11.71 1.06 6.68
N PHE A 224 -12.90 1.51 7.03
CA PHE A 224 -14.07 0.67 7.18
C PHE A 224 -15.32 1.41 6.75
N ASP A 225 -16.18 0.70 6.05
CA ASP A 225 -17.56 1.06 5.76
C ASP A 225 -18.49 0.30 6.69
N VAL A 226 -19.59 0.95 7.03
CA VAL A 226 -20.73 0.32 7.67
C VAL A 226 -21.89 0.47 6.72
N ASN A 227 -22.39 -0.65 6.20
CA ASN A 227 -23.62 -0.70 5.42
C ASN A 227 -24.68 -1.42 6.26
N PRO A 228 -25.56 -0.69 6.99
CA PRO A 228 -26.65 -1.31 7.74
C PRO A 228 -27.52 -2.13 6.79
N LYS A 229 -27.77 -3.41 7.12
CA LYS A 229 -28.71 -4.23 6.36
C LYS A 229 -30.09 -4.16 6.97
N GLU A 230 -31.10 -4.22 6.12
CA GLU A 230 -32.50 -4.33 6.56
C GLU A 230 -32.70 -5.60 7.40
N GLY A 231 -33.15 -5.45 8.64
CA GLY A 231 -33.40 -6.57 9.55
C GLY A 231 -32.20 -7.03 10.41
N GLU A 232 -31.01 -6.44 10.26
CA GLU A 232 -29.90 -6.65 11.19
C GLU A 232 -29.89 -5.53 12.26
N GLU A 233 -29.77 -5.89 13.55
CA GLU A 233 -29.56 -4.90 14.60
C GLU A 233 -28.20 -4.22 14.40
N SER A 234 -28.23 -2.99 13.89
CA SER A 234 -27.07 -2.12 13.75
C SER A 234 -27.29 -0.86 14.59
N PHE A 235 -26.22 -0.38 15.24
CA PHE A 235 -26.23 0.93 15.92
C PHE A 235 -26.34 2.11 14.93
N TYR A 236 -26.33 1.85 13.63
CA TYR A 236 -26.32 2.85 12.58
C TYR A 236 -27.53 2.72 11.66
N THR A 237 -28.19 3.85 11.38
CA THR A 237 -29.38 3.95 10.52
C THR A 237 -29.05 4.33 9.08
N SER A 238 -27.84 4.80 8.81
CA SER A 238 -27.34 5.20 7.49
C SER A 238 -26.02 4.50 7.18
N PRO A 239 -25.71 4.24 5.89
CA PRO A 239 -24.39 3.80 5.49
C PRO A 239 -23.33 4.84 5.85
N LYS A 240 -22.15 4.40 6.26
CA LYS A 240 -21.07 5.29 6.73
C LYS A 240 -19.73 4.85 6.19
N VAL A 241 -18.83 5.82 6.05
CA VAL A 241 -17.41 5.58 5.82
C VAL A 241 -16.61 6.16 6.96
N ASN A 242 -15.54 5.47 7.31
CA ASN A 242 -14.52 5.95 8.22
C ASN A 242 -13.16 5.53 7.68
N PHE A 243 -12.21 6.46 7.72
CA PHE A 243 -10.83 6.11 7.53
C PHE A 243 -9.93 6.97 8.40
N VAL A 244 -8.84 6.36 8.84
CA VAL A 244 -7.75 7.00 9.58
C VAL A 244 -6.53 6.98 8.66
N CYS A 245 -5.81 8.09 8.57
CA CYS A 245 -4.53 8.12 7.89
C CYS A 245 -3.38 8.52 8.81
N GLN A 246 -2.22 7.93 8.57
CA GLN A 246 -0.94 8.43 9.07
C GLN A 246 -0.63 9.74 8.35
N ARG A 247 -0.60 10.85 9.10
CA ARG A 247 -0.29 12.18 8.57
C ARG A 247 1.09 12.17 7.92
N ILE A 248 1.19 12.88 6.80
CA ILE A 248 2.46 13.14 6.12
C ILE A 248 2.59 14.63 5.81
N ASP A 249 3.76 15.17 6.08
CA ASP A 249 4.19 16.51 5.71
C ASP A 249 5.68 16.45 5.34
N TYR A 250 6.24 17.57 4.86
CA TYR A 250 7.64 17.61 4.44
C TYR A 250 8.61 17.22 5.58
N PRO A 251 8.52 17.80 6.80
CA PRO A 251 9.39 17.39 7.90
C PRO A 251 9.28 15.91 8.25
N THR A 252 8.07 15.34 8.20
CA THR A 252 7.82 13.94 8.50
C THR A 252 8.42 13.02 7.44
N MET A 253 8.24 13.35 6.16
CA MET A 253 8.85 12.61 5.07
C MET A 253 10.39 12.67 5.12
N ALA A 254 10.96 13.85 5.40
CA ALA A 254 12.41 14.01 5.57
C ALA A 254 12.98 13.03 6.61
N ARG A 255 12.36 12.99 7.80
CA ARG A 255 12.78 12.05 8.88
C ARG A 255 12.63 10.59 8.46
N TRP A 256 11.56 10.25 7.76
CA TRP A 256 11.34 8.87 7.29
C TRP A 256 12.38 8.45 6.24
N VAL A 257 12.72 9.35 5.33
CA VAL A 257 13.75 9.12 4.30
C VAL A 257 15.14 9.00 4.91
N ASP A 258 15.48 9.85 5.88
CA ASP A 258 16.75 9.76 6.61
C ASP A 258 16.90 8.40 7.29
N HIS A 259 15.84 7.95 7.98
CA HIS A 259 15.82 6.62 8.59
C HIS A 259 15.94 5.52 7.54
N TYR A 260 15.17 5.59 6.46
CA TYR A 260 15.24 4.60 5.37
C TYR A 260 16.66 4.48 4.82
N ASN A 261 17.32 5.60 4.52
CA ASN A 261 18.67 5.63 3.97
C ASN A 261 19.71 5.06 4.93
N LEU A 262 19.60 5.39 6.23
CA LEU A 262 20.50 4.88 7.27
C LEU A 262 20.40 3.35 7.44
N HIS A 263 19.20 2.79 7.30
CA HIS A 263 18.93 1.39 7.64
C HIS A 263 18.82 0.45 6.43
N TRP A 264 18.72 0.98 5.20
CA TRP A 264 18.49 0.19 3.99
C TRP A 264 19.40 -1.02 3.84
N GLN A 265 20.71 -0.79 3.90
CA GLN A 265 21.68 -1.87 3.68
C GLN A 265 21.58 -2.97 4.75
N SER A 266 21.36 -2.58 6.01
CA SER A 266 21.24 -3.52 7.12
C SER A 266 19.98 -4.38 6.97
N GLU A 267 18.83 -3.76 6.68
CA GLU A 267 17.57 -4.49 6.47
C GLU A 267 17.62 -5.39 5.24
N ARG A 268 18.28 -4.94 4.16
CA ARG A 268 18.50 -5.77 2.97
C ARG A 268 19.38 -6.98 3.28
N ASN A 269 20.43 -6.80 4.09
CA ASN A 269 21.29 -7.91 4.51
C ASN A 269 20.54 -8.91 5.38
N LYS A 270 19.68 -8.44 6.32
CA LYS A 270 18.82 -9.31 7.14
C LYS A 270 17.88 -10.14 6.28
N LEU A 271 17.24 -9.52 5.29
CA LEU A 271 16.36 -10.22 4.35
C LEU A 271 17.12 -11.29 3.55
N ASN A 272 18.29 -10.92 2.99
CA ASN A 272 19.12 -11.87 2.24
C ASN A 272 19.60 -13.03 3.11
N HIS A 273 19.94 -12.78 4.39
CA HIS A 273 20.36 -13.83 5.32
C HIS A 273 19.20 -14.80 5.61
N LYS A 274 18.01 -14.29 5.93
CA LYS A 274 16.82 -15.13 6.12
C LYS A 274 16.49 -15.98 4.88
N ALA A 275 16.61 -15.40 3.69
CA ALA A 275 16.38 -16.12 2.43
C ALA A 275 17.36 -17.28 2.26
N ARG A 276 18.64 -17.10 2.62
CA ARG A 276 19.66 -18.15 2.58
C ARG A 276 19.36 -19.27 3.57
N GLU A 277 19.08 -18.92 4.83
CA GLU A 277 18.75 -19.91 5.86
C GLU A 277 17.52 -20.76 5.48
N GLN A 278 16.49 -20.13 4.89
CA GLN A 278 15.32 -20.86 4.43
C GLN A 278 15.64 -21.80 3.25
N ASN A 279 16.41 -21.32 2.27
CA ASN A 279 16.84 -22.12 1.14
C ASN A 279 17.69 -23.33 1.59
N GLU A 280 18.60 -23.14 2.53
CA GLU A 280 19.40 -24.22 3.13
C GLU A 280 18.51 -25.27 3.83
N ARG A 281 17.50 -24.83 4.60
CA ARG A 281 16.53 -25.74 5.22
C ARG A 281 15.71 -26.52 4.20
N GLU A 282 15.27 -25.88 3.13
CA GLU A 282 14.51 -26.54 2.05
C GLU A 282 15.36 -27.56 1.28
N ILE A 283 16.64 -27.24 1.03
CA ILE A 283 17.60 -28.18 0.43
C ILE A 283 17.80 -29.39 1.35
N GLN A 284 18.07 -29.16 2.64
CA GLN A 284 18.25 -30.25 3.59
C GLN A 284 17.01 -31.14 3.71
N ALA A 285 15.81 -30.55 3.79
CA ALA A 285 14.56 -31.30 3.83
C ALA A 285 14.31 -32.15 2.57
N ARG A 286 14.76 -31.69 1.40
CA ARG A 286 14.70 -32.48 0.15
C ARG A 286 15.65 -33.67 0.21
N LEU A 287 16.89 -33.45 0.65
CA LEU A 287 17.90 -34.50 0.81
C LEU A 287 17.42 -35.57 1.80
N ASP A 288 16.87 -35.15 2.95
CA ASP A 288 16.31 -36.05 3.99
C ASP A 288 15.12 -36.88 3.49
N HIS A 289 14.49 -36.48 2.39
CA HIS A 289 13.36 -37.19 1.76
C HIS A 289 13.72 -37.88 0.45
N GLY A 290 15.03 -38.00 0.14
CA GLY A 290 15.51 -38.63 -1.09
C GLY A 290 15.04 -37.91 -2.36
N ARG A 291 14.71 -36.61 -2.26
CA ARG A 291 14.27 -35.81 -3.40
C ARG A 291 15.50 -35.13 -4.03
N PRO A 292 15.57 -35.07 -5.37
CA PRO A 292 16.67 -34.42 -6.06
C PRO A 292 16.72 -32.92 -5.70
N VAL A 293 17.93 -32.43 -5.46
CA VAL A 293 18.22 -31.00 -5.30
C VAL A 293 18.60 -30.47 -6.68
N LEU A 294 17.84 -29.50 -7.19
CA LEU A 294 18.21 -28.81 -8.42
C LEU A 294 19.39 -27.89 -8.11
N GLY A 295 20.56 -28.17 -8.68
CA GLY A 295 21.69 -27.24 -8.64
C GLY A 295 21.37 -25.94 -9.39
N ASN A 296 22.07 -24.86 -9.04
CA ASN A 296 21.93 -23.55 -9.72
C ASN A 296 22.22 -23.62 -11.24
N ASP A 297 22.87 -24.68 -11.71
CA ASP A 297 23.26 -24.87 -13.10
C ASP A 297 22.34 -25.82 -13.89
N GLY A 298 21.23 -26.29 -13.31
CA GLY A 298 20.23 -27.10 -14.03
C GLY A 298 20.73 -28.49 -14.48
N VAL A 299 21.90 -28.93 -14.03
CA VAL A 299 22.41 -30.28 -14.26
C VAL A 299 21.96 -31.17 -13.12
N LEU A 300 21.17 -32.20 -13.45
CA LEU A 300 20.90 -33.32 -12.57
C LEU A 300 22.21 -34.12 -12.43
N GLU A 301 22.94 -33.92 -11.34
CA GLU A 301 23.91 -34.92 -10.91
C GLU A 301 23.13 -36.05 -10.23
N GLY A 302 22.94 -37.13 -10.98
CA GLY A 302 22.45 -38.42 -10.48
C GLY A 302 23.52 -39.47 -10.69
N ASP A 303 23.87 -40.15 -9.61
CA ASP A 303 24.40 -41.51 -9.65
C ASP A 303 23.23 -42.52 -9.77
#